data_AF-A0A1K2HQZ5-F1
#
_entry.id   AF-A0A1K2HQZ5-F1
#
_cell.length_a   1.000
_cell.length_b   1.000
_cell.length_c   1.000
_cell.angle_alpha   90.00
_cell.angle_beta   90.00
_cell.angle_gamma   90.00
#
_symmetry.space_group_name_H-M   'P 1'
#
loop_
_entity.id
_entity.type
_entity.pdbx_description
1 polymer ?
#
loop_
_entity_poly.entity_id
_entity_poly.type
_entity_poly.pdbx_seq_one_letter_code
_entity_poly.pdbx_strand_id
1 'polypeptide(L)'
;MYHMEKVHAPTPEALMRSRYAAYVLKKADYLLYSWFPDTRPAELELGDDIKWVGLNILGSELSVDGLEGTVEFIAKYKIGGRAAKMTEKSHFVRHGNRWYYVDGDVAE
;
A
#
# COMPACT_ATOMS: atom_id res chain seq x y z
N MET A 1 23.96 10.18 -19.45
CA MET A 1 23.12 9.13 -18.84
C MET A 1 22.34 9.76 -17.71
N TYR A 2 21.06 10.06 -17.93
CA TYR A 2 20.20 10.64 -16.90
C TYR A 2 19.90 9.54 -15.87
N HIS A 3 20.43 9.68 -14.65
CA HIS A 3 19.91 8.94 -13.51
C HIS A 3 18.45 9.41 -13.36
N MET A 4 17.49 8.60 -13.81
CA MET A 4 16.12 8.77 -13.38
C MET A 4 16.13 8.52 -11.88
N GLU A 5 16.18 9.60 -11.10
CA GLU A 5 15.85 9.56 -9.68
C GLU A 5 14.55 8.77 -9.57
N LYS A 6 14.61 7.61 -8.90
CA LYS A 6 13.42 6.81 -8.62
C LYS A 6 12.46 7.74 -7.89
N VAL A 7 11.44 8.24 -8.57
CA VAL A 7 10.46 9.15 -7.99
C VAL A 7 9.74 8.37 -6.90
N HIS A 8 10.12 8.63 -5.65
CA HIS A 8 9.43 8.07 -4.50
C HIS A 8 8.04 8.70 -4.45
N ALA A 9 7.06 7.91 -4.00
CA ALA A 9 5.71 8.41 -3.80
C ALA A 9 5.78 9.68 -2.91
N PRO A 10 5.24 10.82 -3.34
CA PRO A 10 5.37 12.08 -2.58
C PRO A 10 4.47 12.11 -1.35
N THR A 11 3.41 11.30 -1.33
CA THR A 11 2.39 11.25 -0.27
C THR A 11 2.09 9.79 0.11
N PRO A 12 1.56 9.55 1.33
CA PRO A 12 1.13 8.22 1.74
C PRO A 12 0.04 7.67 0.80
N GLU A 13 -0.89 8.52 0.32
CA GLU A 13 -1.89 8.13 -0.69
C GLU A 13 -1.25 7.63 -1.99
N ALA A 14 -0.23 8.34 -2.50
CA ALA A 14 0.47 7.94 -3.71
C ALA A 14 1.19 6.60 -3.51
N LEU A 15 1.75 6.37 -2.32
CA LEU A 15 2.35 5.09 -1.98
C LEU A 15 1.29 3.98 -1.93
N MET A 16 0.14 4.24 -1.32
CA MET A 16 -0.95 3.28 -1.22
C MET A 16 -1.47 2.86 -2.61
N ARG A 17 -1.70 3.83 -3.52
CA ARG A 17 -2.06 3.53 -4.91
C ARG A 17 -1.00 2.72 -5.64
N SER A 18 0.27 3.04 -5.40
CA SER A 18 1.40 2.31 -5.98
C SER A 18 1.48 0.87 -5.45
N ARG A 19 1.27 0.67 -4.15
CA ARG A 19 1.19 -0.65 -3.51
C ARG A 19 0.01 -1.45 -4.06
N TYR A 20 -1.17 -0.86 -4.15
CA TYR A 20 -2.34 -1.52 -4.75
C TYR A 20 -2.05 -1.98 -6.19
N ALA A 21 -1.43 -1.16 -7.02
CA ALA A 21 -1.02 -1.56 -8.37
C ALA A 21 -0.01 -2.72 -8.34
N ALA A 22 0.90 -2.75 -7.36
CA ALA A 22 1.81 -3.89 -7.18
C ALA A 22 1.09 -5.17 -6.74
N TYR A 23 0.04 -5.09 -5.92
CA TYR A 23 -0.84 -6.22 -5.62
C TYR A 23 -1.53 -6.74 -6.88
N VAL A 24 -2.10 -5.85 -7.71
CA VAL A 24 -2.75 -6.21 -8.98
C VAL A 24 -1.76 -6.88 -9.95
N LEU A 25 -0.53 -6.37 -10.01
CA LEU A 25 0.54 -6.87 -10.88
C LEU A 25 1.36 -8.03 -10.27
N LYS A 26 1.00 -8.51 -9.08
CA LYS A 26 1.73 -9.55 -8.33
C LYS A 26 3.23 -9.25 -8.13
N LYS A 27 3.58 -7.99 -7.90
CA LYS A 27 4.97 -7.53 -7.67
C LYS A 27 5.31 -7.56 -6.18
N ALA A 28 5.49 -8.76 -5.63
CA ALA A 28 5.83 -8.97 -4.20
C ALA A 28 7.12 -8.23 -3.79
N ASP A 29 8.15 -8.23 -4.64
CA ASP A 29 9.41 -7.52 -4.38
C ASP A 29 9.21 -6.02 -4.12
N TYR A 30 8.28 -5.38 -4.84
CA TYR A 30 7.98 -3.96 -4.65
C TYR A 30 7.24 -3.71 -3.34
N LEU A 31 6.33 -4.61 -2.96
CA LEU A 31 5.58 -4.53 -1.71
C LEU A 31 6.52 -4.70 -0.51
N LEU A 32 7.46 -5.64 -0.59
CA LEU A 32 8.52 -5.84 0.41
C LEU A 32 9.51 -4.66 0.43
N TYR A 33 9.85 -4.09 -0.72
CA TYR A 33 10.75 -2.93 -0.82
C TYR A 33 10.14 -1.65 -0.22
N SER A 34 8.81 -1.50 -0.32
CA SER A 34 8.05 -0.35 0.21
C SER A 34 7.49 -0.58 1.62
N TRP A 35 7.80 -1.72 2.24
CA TRP A 35 7.49 -2.01 3.63
C TRP A 35 8.58 -1.47 4.54
N PHE A 36 8.21 -0.99 5.71
CA PHE A 36 9.15 -0.62 6.75
C PHE A 36 9.93 -1.87 7.23
N PRO A 37 11.27 -1.82 7.31
CA PRO A 37 12.08 -3.02 7.54
C PRO A 37 11.78 -3.74 8.87
N ASP A 38 11.29 -3.01 9.87
CA ASP A 38 10.99 -3.54 11.20
C ASP A 38 9.70 -4.37 11.25
N THR A 39 8.69 -3.99 10.46
CA THR A 39 7.37 -4.66 10.41
C THR A 39 7.19 -5.54 9.17
N ARG A 40 8.22 -5.65 8.33
CA ARG A 40 8.16 -6.36 7.05
C ARG A 40 8.11 -7.89 7.27
N PRO A 41 7.12 -8.60 6.71
CA PRO A 41 7.11 -10.06 6.75
C PRO A 41 8.25 -10.65 5.90
N ALA A 42 8.72 -11.84 6.26
CA ALA A 42 9.79 -12.53 5.52
C ALA A 42 9.36 -12.91 4.10
N GLU A 43 8.09 -13.28 3.93
CA GLU A 43 7.47 -13.60 2.64
C GLU A 43 6.09 -12.98 2.56
N LEU A 44 5.67 -12.59 1.35
CA LEU A 44 4.36 -12.01 1.09
C LEU A 44 3.61 -12.86 0.08
N GLU A 45 2.63 -13.61 0.55
CA GLU A 45 1.78 -14.43 -0.31
C GLU A 45 0.68 -13.58 -0.96
N LEU A 46 0.83 -13.34 -2.26
CA LEU A 46 -0.16 -12.63 -3.06
C LEU A 46 -1.14 -13.65 -3.64
N GLY A 47 -2.12 -14.06 -2.83
CA GLY A 47 -3.06 -15.15 -3.13
C GLY A 47 -3.50 -15.18 -4.61
N ASP A 48 -3.17 -16.26 -5.30
CA ASP A 48 -3.30 -16.35 -6.77
C ASP A 48 -4.74 -16.22 -7.28
N ASP A 49 -5.71 -16.58 -6.43
CA ASP A 49 -7.15 -16.55 -6.72
C ASP A 49 -7.79 -15.16 -6.53
N ILE A 50 -7.08 -14.22 -5.88
CA ILE A 50 -7.59 -12.89 -5.59
C ILE A 50 -7.38 -11.98 -6.81
N LYS A 51 -8.49 -11.50 -7.37
CA LYS A 51 -8.50 -10.50 -8.44
C LYS A 51 -8.94 -9.16 -7.89
N TRP A 52 -8.00 -8.25 -7.71
CA TRP A 52 -8.27 -6.85 -7.37
C TRP A 52 -8.97 -6.14 -8.54
N VAL A 53 -10.13 -5.55 -8.28
CA VAL A 53 -10.99 -4.94 -9.31
C VAL A 53 -11.24 -3.44 -9.09
N GLY A 54 -10.88 -2.90 -7.92
CA GLY A 54 -10.96 -1.47 -7.68
C GLY A 54 -10.37 -1.05 -6.33
N LEU A 55 -9.87 0.19 -6.29
CA LEU A 55 -9.41 0.87 -5.09
C LEU A 55 -10.18 2.18 -4.96
N ASN A 56 -10.74 2.44 -3.79
CA ASN A 56 -11.38 3.71 -3.48
C ASN A 56 -10.74 4.30 -2.22
N ILE A 57 -9.99 5.38 -2.35
CA ILE A 57 -9.43 6.08 -1.20
C ILE A 57 -10.56 6.87 -0.53
N LEU A 58 -10.78 6.64 0.76
CA LEU A 58 -11.75 7.35 1.59
C LEU A 58 -11.15 8.62 2.18
N GLY A 59 -9.90 8.55 2.61
CA GLY A 59 -9.18 9.69 3.15
C GLY A 59 -7.69 9.41 3.28
N SER A 60 -6.91 10.49 3.36
CA SER A 60 -5.52 10.42 3.79
C SER A 60 -5.22 11.55 4.76
N GLU A 61 -4.48 11.22 5.81
CA GLU A 61 -4.09 12.16 6.86
C GLU A 61 -2.56 12.14 7.00
N LEU A 62 -2.00 13.25 7.45
CA LEU A 62 -0.59 13.39 7.79
C LEU A 62 -0.50 13.83 9.25
N SER A 63 0.52 13.36 9.96
CA SER A 63 0.88 13.89 11.27
C SER A 63 1.29 15.36 11.16
N VAL A 64 1.25 16.07 12.29
CA VAL A 64 1.63 17.48 12.37
C VAL A 64 3.09 17.70 11.95
N ASP A 65 3.96 16.76 12.30
CA ASP A 65 5.38 16.73 11.92
C ASP A 65 5.62 16.24 10.47
N GLY A 66 4.61 15.65 9.82
CA GLY A 66 4.67 15.15 8.44
C GLY A 66 5.56 13.91 8.25
N LEU A 67 5.93 13.24 9.33
CA LEU A 67 6.70 11.99 9.31
C LEU A 67 5.81 10.75 9.34
N GLU A 68 4.54 10.89 9.67
CA GLU A 68 3.57 9.79 9.68
C GLU A 68 2.36 10.17 8.82
N GLY A 69 1.68 9.17 8.31
CA GLY A 69 0.47 9.37 7.53
C GLY A 69 -0.41 8.14 7.52
N THR A 70 -1.70 8.34 7.41
CA THR A 70 -2.67 7.26 7.31
C THR A 70 -3.44 7.38 6.01
N VAL A 71 -3.86 6.24 5.47
CA VAL A 71 -4.73 6.19 4.29
C VAL A 71 -5.81 5.18 4.55
N GLU A 72 -7.04 5.65 4.56
CA GLU A 72 -8.22 4.81 4.64
C GLU A 72 -8.74 4.56 3.23
N PHE A 73 -9.00 3.29 2.89
CA PHE A 73 -9.47 2.92 1.57
C PHE A 73 -10.37 1.69 1.60
N ILE A 74 -11.18 1.56 0.55
CA ILE A 74 -11.92 0.34 0.24
C ILE A 74 -11.27 -0.31 -0.96
N ALA A 75 -10.76 -1.53 -0.78
CA ALA A 75 -10.28 -2.35 -1.88
C ALA A 75 -11.33 -3.42 -2.23
N LYS A 76 -11.69 -3.46 -3.51
CA LYS A 76 -12.66 -4.41 -4.07
C LYS A 76 -11.89 -5.51 -4.76
N TYR A 77 -12.24 -6.75 -4.46
CA TYR A 77 -11.61 -7.92 -5.04
C TYR A 77 -12.63 -9.01 -5.37
N LYS A 78 -12.24 -9.96 -6.21
CA LYS A 78 -13.00 -11.17 -6.51
C LYS A 78 -12.17 -12.38 -6.12
N ILE A 79 -12.79 -13.31 -5.41
CA ILE A 79 -12.19 -14.60 -5.01
C ILE A 79 -13.23 -15.69 -5.26
N GLY A 80 -12.86 -16.78 -5.93
CA GLY A 80 -13.77 -17.87 -6.30
C GLY A 80 -15.01 -17.40 -7.10
N GLY A 81 -14.86 -16.35 -7.90
CA GLY A 81 -15.97 -15.74 -8.66
C GLY A 81 -16.93 -14.85 -7.87
N ARG A 82 -16.74 -14.71 -6.55
CA ARG A 82 -17.55 -13.82 -5.69
C ARG A 82 -16.85 -12.49 -5.50
N ALA A 83 -17.60 -11.40 -5.66
CA ALA A 83 -17.10 -10.06 -5.38
C ALA A 83 -17.19 -9.75 -3.89
N ALA A 84 -16.09 -9.28 -3.33
CA ALA A 84 -15.98 -8.82 -1.95
C ALA A 84 -15.31 -7.44 -1.93
N LYS A 85 -15.41 -6.78 -0.79
CA LYS A 85 -14.69 -5.55 -0.49
C LYS A 85 -14.11 -5.66 0.90
N MET A 86 -12.96 -5.03 1.11
CA MET A 86 -12.38 -4.82 2.42
C MET A 86 -12.20 -3.32 2.62
N THR A 87 -12.39 -2.85 3.85
CA THR A 87 -12.01 -1.49 4.25
C THR A 87 -10.78 -1.61 5.11
N GLU A 88 -9.75 -0.84 4.79
CA GLU A 88 -8.50 -0.86 5.57
C GLU A 88 -8.04 0.58 5.82
N LYS A 89 -7.52 0.80 7.02
CA LYS A 89 -6.74 1.99 7.36
C LYS A 89 -5.27 1.61 7.45
N SER A 90 -4.51 1.94 6.41
CA SER A 90 -3.06 1.73 6.37
C SER A 90 -2.32 2.87 7.08
N HIS A 91 -1.26 2.52 7.82
CA HIS A 91 -0.29 3.44 8.42
C HIS A 91 1.01 3.47 7.62
N PHE A 92 1.54 4.68 7.46
CA PHE A 92 2.76 4.95 6.73
C PHE A 92 3.68 5.85 7.53
N VAL A 93 4.98 5.61 7.40
CA VAL A 93 6.03 6.47 7.96
C VAL A 93 6.93 6.98 6.84
N ARG A 94 7.34 8.24 6.95
CA ARG A 94 8.31 8.87 6.08
C ARG A 94 9.67 8.80 6.76
N HIS A 95 10.59 8.09 6.14
CA HIS A 95 11.98 8.07 6.54
C HIS A 95 12.83 8.77 5.46
N GLY A 96 13.36 9.94 5.79
CA GLY A 96 14.03 10.82 4.83
C GLY A 96 13.06 11.30 3.73
N ASN A 97 13.38 10.97 2.48
CA ASN A 97 12.57 11.39 1.33
C ASN A 97 11.63 10.31 0.78
N ARG A 98 11.31 9.31 1.60
CA ARG A 98 10.56 8.13 1.18
C ARG A 98 9.55 7.67 2.22
N TRP A 99 8.35 7.35 1.73
CA TRP A 99 7.30 6.72 2.52
C TRP A 99 7.45 5.19 2.54
N TYR A 100 7.11 4.60 3.67
CA TYR A 100 7.10 3.16 3.93
C TYR A 100 5.77 2.79 4.55
N TYR A 101 5.22 1.65 4.15
CA TYR A 101 4.07 1.04 4.80
C TYR A 101 4.53 0.36 6.09
N VAL A 102 3.84 0.63 7.20
CA VAL A 102 4.16 0.04 8.52
C VAL A 102 3.23 -1.13 8.79
N ASP A 103 1.94 -0.84 8.85
CA ASP A 103 0.86 -1.75 9.18
C ASP A 103 -0.47 -1.23 8.62
N GLY A 104 -1.52 -2.00 8.79
CA GLY A 104 -2.86 -1.62 8.36
C GLY A 104 -3.90 -2.38 9.17
N ASP A 105 -4.96 -1.67 9.54
CA ASP A 105 -6.09 -2.23 10.27
C ASP A 105 -7.23 -2.51 9.31
N VAL A 106 -7.58 -3.79 9.16
CA VAL A 106 -8.65 -4.24 8.25
C VAL A 106 -9.95 -4.32 9.03
N ALA A 107 -10.93 -3.52 8.63
CA ALA A 107 -12.30 -3.61 9.12
C ALA A 107 -13.13 -4.50 8.18
N GLU A 108 -13.66 -5.60 8.71
CA GLU A 108 -14.61 -6.52 8.04
C GLU A 108 -16.03 -5.96 7.95
#